data_AF-A0A7W4H1Z3-F1
#
_entry.id   AF-A0A7W4H1Z3-F1
#
_cell.length_a   1.000
_cell.length_b   1.000
_cell.length_c   1.000
_cell.angle_alpha   90.00
_cell.angle_beta   90.00
_cell.angle_gamma   90.00
#
_symmetry.space_group_name_H-M   'P 1'
#
loop_
_entity.id
_entity.type
_entity.pdbx_description
1 polymer ?
#
loop_
_entity_poly.entity_id
_entity_poly.type
_entity_poly.pdbx_seq_one_letter_code
_entity_poly.pdbx_strand_id
1 'polypeptide(L)'
;MTSPAYIGRFAPTPSGYLHFGSLVAALASYLDARSVGGQWLLRMEDLDPPREEPGAQDAILRTLETYGFEWDGPLVRQSERHGEYAALVERLFSQGLAYACTCSRKQLEAYGGIYPGLCRNAGHASEDAAIRLRVPELEYHFCDRVQGEFRQHLGREVGDFVIRRRDGLYAYQLAVVLDDAWQGITDIVRGADLLDSTPRQLYLQELLGLRQPRYLHVPLIIQPDGHKLGKSYRSPPLPADQAPALLLRALRALGQQTPDELAGASARELLAWGSANWDATRIPRSPTLAEAQLR
;
A
#
# COMPACT_ATOMS: atom_id res chain seq x y z
N MET A 1 7.99 -26.81 10.42
CA MET A 1 6.86 -26.21 9.69
C MET A 1 7.44 -25.56 8.44
N THR A 2 7.04 -26.00 7.25
CA THR A 2 7.43 -25.35 5.99
C THR A 2 6.82 -23.95 5.97
N SER A 3 7.63 -22.92 5.75
CA SER A 3 7.11 -21.55 5.56
C SER A 3 6.09 -21.56 4.42
N PRO A 4 4.95 -20.85 4.57
CA PRO A 4 3.94 -20.80 3.52
C PRO A 4 4.55 -20.21 2.25
N ALA A 5 4.20 -20.80 1.10
CA ALA A 5 4.72 -20.38 -0.19
C ALA A 5 4.19 -19.00 -0.65
N TYR A 6 3.06 -18.56 -0.07
CA TYR A 6 2.43 -17.28 -0.34
C TYR A 6 2.03 -16.61 0.99
N ILE A 7 2.50 -15.38 1.19
CA ILE A 7 2.09 -14.48 2.28
C ILE A 7 1.76 -13.12 1.68
N GLY A 8 0.49 -12.75 1.71
CA GLY A 8 -0.01 -11.43 1.32
C GLY A 8 -0.48 -10.63 2.53
N ARG A 9 -0.84 -9.37 2.31
CA ARG A 9 -1.42 -8.52 3.36
C ARG A 9 -2.36 -7.45 2.86
N PHE A 10 -3.30 -7.05 3.70
CA PHE A 10 -3.97 -5.77 3.61
C PHE A 10 -3.39 -4.80 4.64
N ALA A 11 -3.05 -3.58 4.19
CA ALA A 11 -2.34 -2.59 4.99
C ALA A 11 -3.03 -1.21 4.94
N PRO A 12 -4.19 -1.03 5.61
CA PRO A 12 -4.91 0.24 5.58
C PRO A 12 -4.29 1.30 6.48
N THR A 13 -4.33 2.56 6.06
CA THR A 13 -4.04 3.74 6.89
C THR A 13 -5.33 4.21 7.58
N PRO A 14 -5.36 4.44 8.91
CA PRO A 14 -6.58 4.86 9.62
C PRO A 14 -6.85 6.37 9.51
N SER A 15 -6.60 6.98 8.35
CA SER A 15 -6.90 8.40 8.07
C SER A 15 -8.38 8.64 7.72
N GLY A 16 -9.25 7.69 8.03
CA GLY A 16 -10.64 7.60 7.60
C GLY A 16 -11.10 6.14 7.55
N TYR A 17 -12.39 5.94 7.30
CA TYR A 17 -12.98 4.60 7.22
C TYR A 17 -12.67 3.89 5.90
N LEU A 18 -12.90 2.57 5.86
CA LEU A 18 -12.92 1.86 4.59
C LEU A 18 -13.98 2.48 3.68
N HIS A 19 -13.61 2.66 2.43
CA HIS A 19 -14.47 3.01 1.31
C HIS A 19 -14.40 1.89 0.25
N PHE A 20 -15.21 2.00 -0.80
CA PHE A 20 -15.31 0.95 -1.82
C PHE A 20 -13.97 0.64 -2.50
N GLY A 21 -13.13 1.65 -2.78
CA GLY A 21 -11.77 1.43 -3.31
C GLY A 21 -10.88 0.60 -2.38
N SER A 22 -10.90 0.88 -1.07
CA SER A 22 -10.16 0.07 -0.09
C SER A 22 -10.75 -1.34 0.06
N LEU A 23 -12.07 -1.52 -0.11
CA LEU A 23 -12.70 -2.84 -0.16
C LEU A 23 -12.21 -3.64 -1.37
N VAL A 24 -12.10 -3.02 -2.54
CA VAL A 24 -11.55 -3.67 -3.75
C VAL A 24 -10.11 -4.14 -3.51
N ALA A 25 -9.27 -3.32 -2.87
CA ALA A 25 -7.90 -3.72 -2.52
C ALA A 25 -7.85 -4.84 -1.46
N ALA A 26 -8.69 -4.77 -0.42
CA ALA A 26 -8.80 -5.81 0.60
C ALA A 26 -9.26 -7.14 -0.04
N LEU A 27 -10.31 -7.10 -0.86
CA LEU A 27 -10.85 -8.25 -1.56
C LEU A 27 -9.80 -8.88 -2.49
N ALA A 28 -9.17 -8.10 -3.37
CA ALA A 28 -8.18 -8.63 -4.29
C ALA A 28 -7.00 -9.28 -3.55
N SER A 29 -6.46 -8.61 -2.51
CA SER A 29 -5.34 -9.18 -1.75
C SER A 29 -5.72 -10.44 -0.98
N TYR A 30 -6.95 -10.51 -0.48
CA TYR A 30 -7.49 -11.68 0.20
C TYR A 30 -7.67 -12.85 -0.76
N LEU A 31 -8.37 -12.65 -1.88
CA LEU A 31 -8.64 -13.72 -2.86
C LEU A 31 -7.34 -14.23 -3.49
N ASP A 32 -6.39 -13.35 -3.78
CA ASP A 32 -5.09 -13.74 -4.33
C ASP A 32 -4.33 -14.66 -3.37
N ALA A 33 -4.36 -14.38 -2.07
CA ALA A 33 -3.78 -15.24 -1.04
C ALA A 33 -4.55 -16.57 -0.89
N ARG A 34 -5.88 -16.49 -0.73
CA ARG A 34 -6.71 -17.66 -0.41
C ARG A 34 -6.84 -18.63 -1.58
N SER A 35 -6.80 -18.15 -2.83
CA SER A 35 -6.88 -18.99 -4.03
C SER A 35 -5.75 -20.03 -4.13
N VAL A 36 -4.61 -19.76 -3.50
CA VAL A 36 -3.43 -20.65 -3.46
C VAL A 36 -3.18 -21.24 -2.06
N GLY A 37 -4.14 -21.13 -1.14
CA GLY A 37 -3.99 -21.59 0.24
C GLY A 37 -2.91 -20.84 1.04
N GLY A 38 -2.61 -19.60 0.65
CA GLY A 38 -1.63 -18.74 1.30
C GLY A 38 -2.16 -18.03 2.56
N GLN A 39 -1.27 -17.28 3.20
CA GLN A 39 -1.60 -16.43 4.34
C GLN A 39 -2.00 -15.02 3.89
N TRP A 40 -2.98 -14.44 4.56
CA TRP A 40 -3.39 -13.05 4.39
C TRP A 40 -3.32 -12.32 5.73
N LEU A 41 -2.33 -11.43 5.88
CA LEU A 41 -2.08 -10.70 7.11
C LEU A 41 -2.78 -9.34 7.11
N LEU A 42 -2.97 -8.77 8.30
CA LEU A 42 -3.48 -7.41 8.48
C LEU A 42 -2.45 -6.55 9.22
N ARG A 43 -2.15 -5.37 8.66
CA ARG A 43 -1.27 -4.38 9.28
C ARG A 43 -1.92 -2.99 9.26
N MET A 44 -2.09 -2.36 10.41
CA MET A 44 -2.52 -0.97 10.47
C MET A 44 -1.34 -0.03 10.20
N GLU A 45 -1.46 0.84 9.20
CA GLU A 45 -0.44 1.83 8.85
C GLU A 45 -0.69 3.18 9.56
N ASP A 46 -0.64 3.16 10.89
CA ASP A 46 -0.84 4.27 11.83
C ASP A 46 0.47 5.05 12.09
N LEU A 47 1.06 5.59 11.02
CA LEU A 47 2.35 6.30 11.04
C LEU A 47 2.24 7.83 11.13
N ASP A 48 1.04 8.40 11.00
CA ASP A 48 0.84 9.86 10.94
C ASP A 48 -0.32 10.26 11.85
N PRO A 49 -0.14 10.23 13.19
CA PRO A 49 -1.20 10.49 14.15
C PRO A 49 -2.00 11.79 13.90
N PRO A 50 -1.38 12.90 13.45
CA PRO A 50 -2.13 14.11 13.09
C PRO A 50 -3.15 13.94 11.95
N ARG A 51 -3.01 12.91 11.11
CA ARG A 51 -3.92 12.59 10.00
C ARG A 51 -4.86 11.41 10.29
N GLU A 52 -4.72 10.79 11.46
CA GLU A 52 -5.56 9.67 11.85
C GLU A 52 -6.93 10.17 12.30
N GLU A 53 -7.97 9.41 11.93
CA GLU A 53 -9.34 9.72 12.32
C GLU A 53 -9.68 8.89 13.58
N PRO A 54 -10.08 9.53 14.69
CA PRO A 54 -10.43 8.82 15.91
C PRO A 54 -11.49 7.73 15.67
N GLY A 55 -11.23 6.51 16.14
CA GLY A 55 -12.13 5.36 15.97
C GLY A 55 -12.12 4.73 14.57
N ALA A 56 -11.37 5.27 13.60
CA ALA A 56 -11.26 4.68 12.27
C ALA A 56 -10.61 3.30 12.29
N GLN A 57 -9.59 3.08 13.11
CA GLN A 57 -8.97 1.77 13.27
C GLN A 57 -9.99 0.70 13.67
N ASP A 58 -10.75 0.93 14.74
CA ASP A 58 -11.75 -0.05 15.19
C ASP A 58 -12.87 -0.25 14.16
N ALA A 59 -13.27 0.83 13.47
CA ALA A 59 -14.27 0.75 12.42
C ALA A 59 -13.78 -0.04 11.19
N ILE A 60 -12.50 0.09 10.82
CA ILE A 60 -11.86 -0.71 9.76
C ILE A 60 -11.92 -2.20 10.16
N LEU A 61 -11.48 -2.55 11.38
CA LEU A 61 -11.49 -3.93 11.87
C LEU A 61 -12.90 -4.52 11.87
N ARG A 62 -13.87 -3.81 12.47
CA ARG A 62 -15.26 -4.24 12.49
C ARG A 62 -15.84 -4.42 11.09
N THR A 63 -15.48 -3.54 10.15
CA THR A 63 -15.94 -3.65 8.75
C THR A 63 -15.38 -4.91 8.11
N LEU A 64 -14.08 -5.20 8.26
CA LEU A 64 -13.47 -6.40 7.71
C LEU A 64 -14.14 -7.67 8.27
N GLU A 65 -14.34 -7.74 9.59
CA GLU A 65 -15.02 -8.86 10.25
C GLU A 65 -16.47 -9.02 9.77
N THR A 66 -17.23 -7.91 9.70
CA THR A 66 -18.61 -7.91 9.21
C THR A 66 -18.71 -8.38 7.76
N TYR A 67 -17.71 -8.05 6.94
CA TYR A 67 -17.63 -8.47 5.54
C TYR A 67 -17.08 -9.89 5.38
N GLY A 68 -16.78 -10.58 6.49
CA GLY A 68 -16.35 -11.98 6.50
C GLY A 68 -14.86 -12.19 6.21
N PHE A 69 -14.04 -11.13 6.21
CA PHE A 69 -12.60 -11.27 6.07
C PHE A 69 -11.98 -11.86 7.34
N GLU A 70 -11.15 -12.87 7.14
CA GLU A 70 -10.39 -13.52 8.22
C GLU A 70 -8.90 -13.39 7.90
N TRP A 71 -8.16 -12.63 8.70
CA TRP A 71 -6.70 -12.50 8.58
C TRP A 71 -5.98 -13.51 9.46
N ASP A 72 -4.79 -13.90 9.02
CA ASP A 72 -3.94 -14.85 9.72
C ASP A 72 -2.99 -14.12 10.68
N GLY A 73 -2.80 -14.71 11.87
CA GLY A 73 -1.90 -14.15 12.87
C GLY A 73 -2.41 -12.86 13.54
N PRO A 74 -1.57 -12.21 14.36
CA PRO A 74 -1.94 -10.99 15.05
C PRO A 74 -2.02 -9.80 14.10
N LEU A 75 -2.89 -8.83 14.43
CA LEU A 75 -2.85 -7.50 13.85
C LEU A 75 -1.52 -6.82 14.23
N VAL A 76 -0.80 -6.31 13.23
CA VAL A 76 0.41 -5.49 13.43
C VAL A 76 0.04 -4.01 13.34
N ARG A 77 0.64 -3.18 14.19
CA ARG A 77 0.54 -1.70 14.11
C ARG A 77 1.91 -1.11 13.83
N GLN A 78 1.99 -0.13 12.92
CA GLN A 78 3.25 0.54 12.61
C GLN A 78 3.67 1.53 13.72
N SER A 79 2.70 2.08 14.45
CA SER A 79 2.95 2.90 15.64
C SER A 79 3.77 2.17 16.72
N GLU A 80 3.68 0.85 16.78
CA GLU A 80 4.43 -0.02 17.71
C GLU A 80 5.84 -0.38 17.20
N ARG A 81 6.18 0.02 15.96
CA ARG A 81 7.43 -0.38 15.28
C ARG A 81 8.44 0.76 15.08
N HIS A 82 8.19 1.92 15.71
CA HIS A 82 9.06 3.09 15.58
C HIS A 82 10.53 2.85 15.93
N GLY A 83 10.84 1.97 16.89
CA GLY A 83 12.23 1.65 17.26
C GLY A 83 13.01 1.01 16.09
N GLU A 84 12.33 0.24 15.27
CA GLU A 84 12.91 -0.51 14.15
C GLU A 84 13.18 0.41 12.97
N TYR A 85 12.27 1.35 12.73
CA TYR A 85 12.48 2.43 11.76
C TYR A 85 13.61 3.37 12.20
N ALA A 86 13.69 3.71 13.49
CA ALA A 86 14.76 4.53 14.05
C ALA A 86 16.13 3.89 13.81
N ALA A 87 16.28 2.62 14.18
CA ALA A 87 17.52 1.86 14.02
C ALA A 87 17.95 1.79 12.54
N LEU A 88 16.99 1.60 11.62
CA LEU A 88 17.29 1.59 10.20
C LEU A 88 17.74 2.95 9.68
N VAL A 89 17.08 4.04 10.08
CA VAL A 89 17.47 5.41 9.71
C VAL A 89 18.89 5.71 10.21
N GLU A 90 19.19 5.38 11.46
CA GLU A 90 20.53 5.57 12.05
C GLU A 90 21.60 4.77 11.30
N ARG A 91 21.31 3.50 10.97
CA ARG A 91 22.22 2.66 10.19
C ARG A 91 22.51 3.26 8.81
N LEU A 92 21.48 3.67 8.08
CA LEU A 92 21.64 4.26 6.75
C LEU A 92 22.38 5.60 6.81
N PHE A 93 22.12 6.40 7.85
CA PHE A 93 22.80 7.67 8.08
C PHE A 93 24.29 7.48 8.39
N SER A 94 24.64 6.56 9.31
CA SER A 94 26.03 6.28 9.68
C SER A 94 26.85 5.65 8.55
N GLN A 95 26.21 4.91 7.65
CA GLN A 95 26.84 4.38 6.42
C GLN A 95 26.97 5.42 5.30
N GLY A 96 26.49 6.66 5.50
CA GLY A 96 26.48 7.70 4.48
C GLY A 96 25.49 7.45 3.33
N LEU A 97 24.61 6.45 3.45
CA LEU A 97 23.55 6.13 2.48
C LEU A 97 22.32 7.04 2.63
N ALA A 98 22.19 7.70 3.78
CA ALA A 98 21.22 8.75 4.02
C ALA A 98 21.91 10.02 4.54
N TYR A 99 21.24 11.16 4.45
CA TYR A 99 21.77 12.44 4.91
C TYR A 99 20.66 13.39 5.40
N ALA A 100 21.05 14.37 6.20
CA ALA A 100 20.15 15.39 6.74
C ALA A 100 19.88 16.50 5.72
N CYS A 101 18.61 16.86 5.56
CA CYS A 101 18.12 17.89 4.67
C CYS A 101 17.36 18.95 5.49
N THR A 102 17.84 20.17 5.43
CA THR A 102 17.26 21.35 6.08
C THR A 102 16.44 22.23 5.13
N CYS A 103 16.35 21.85 3.85
CA CYS A 103 15.56 22.59 2.86
C CYS A 103 14.09 22.71 3.28
N SER A 104 13.57 23.94 3.23
CA SER A 104 12.16 24.24 3.40
C SER A 104 11.33 23.82 2.17
N ARG A 105 10.01 23.68 2.35
CA ARG A 105 9.08 23.42 1.23
C ARG A 105 9.18 24.50 0.14
N LYS A 106 9.25 25.78 0.56
CA LYS A 106 9.40 26.93 -0.34
C LYS A 106 10.65 26.85 -1.22
N GLN A 107 11.78 26.40 -0.67
CA GLN A 107 13.00 26.19 -1.46
C GLN A 107 12.84 25.08 -2.50
N LEU A 108 11.99 24.09 -2.23
CA LEU A 108 11.81 22.92 -3.09
C LEU A 108 10.70 23.08 -4.13
N GLU A 109 9.83 24.08 -4.01
CA GLU A 109 8.73 24.36 -4.94
C GLU A 109 9.20 24.47 -6.40
N ALA A 110 10.36 25.10 -6.63
CA ALA A 110 10.91 25.32 -7.97
C ALA A 110 11.33 24.01 -8.68
N TYR A 111 11.43 22.89 -7.97
CA TYR A 111 11.94 21.62 -8.50
C TYR A 111 10.83 20.59 -8.79
N GLY A 112 9.57 21.01 -8.76
CA GLY A 112 8.45 20.16 -9.22
C GLY A 112 8.29 18.85 -8.43
N GLY A 113 8.73 18.82 -7.17
CA GLY A 113 8.65 17.65 -6.29
C GLY A 113 9.85 16.70 -6.32
N ILE A 114 10.75 16.85 -7.29
CA ILE A 114 11.99 16.05 -7.38
C ILE A 114 13.08 16.76 -6.58
N TYR A 115 13.69 16.08 -5.61
CA TYR A 115 14.71 16.72 -4.78
C TYR A 115 16.03 16.87 -5.56
N PRO A 116 16.59 18.08 -5.68
CA PRO A 116 17.75 18.36 -6.54
C PRO A 116 19.11 18.08 -5.87
N GLY A 117 19.14 17.50 -4.66
CA GLY A 117 20.40 17.11 -4.01
C GLY A 117 21.14 18.23 -3.24
N LEU A 118 20.50 19.36 -2.91
CA LEU A 118 21.18 20.53 -2.30
C LEU A 118 21.96 20.19 -1.03
N CYS A 119 21.38 19.36 -0.15
CA CYS A 119 21.99 18.99 1.13
C CYS A 119 22.83 17.71 1.06
N ARG A 120 22.95 17.07 -0.12
CA ARG A 120 23.51 15.72 -0.28
C ARG A 120 24.92 15.62 0.31
N ASN A 121 25.74 16.65 0.19
CA ASN A 121 27.09 16.68 0.74
C ASN A 121 27.30 17.86 1.72
N ALA A 122 26.22 18.40 2.28
CA ALA A 122 26.28 19.59 3.14
C ALA A 122 26.72 19.29 4.59
N GLY A 123 26.77 18.02 4.99
CA GLY A 123 27.24 17.61 6.32
C GLY A 123 26.37 18.11 7.48
N HIS A 124 25.07 18.35 7.23
CA HIS A 124 24.16 18.80 8.27
C HIS A 124 23.98 17.74 9.36
N ALA A 125 23.80 18.23 10.58
CA ALA A 125 23.43 17.40 11.71
C ALA A 125 21.97 16.89 11.55
N SER A 126 21.63 15.79 12.22
CA SER A 126 20.35 15.10 12.04
C SER A 126 19.19 15.77 12.79
N GLU A 127 19.52 16.69 13.69
CA GLU A 127 18.62 17.49 14.51
C GLU A 127 17.87 18.50 13.65
N ASP A 128 16.56 18.62 13.87
CA ASP A 128 15.68 19.55 13.15
C ASP A 128 15.84 19.50 11.61
N ALA A 129 16.05 18.29 11.09
CA ALA A 129 16.22 18.00 9.68
C ALA A 129 15.39 16.79 9.24
N ALA A 130 14.93 16.80 8.00
CA ALA A 130 14.45 15.59 7.37
C ALA A 130 15.64 14.69 7.01
N ILE A 131 15.48 13.38 7.06
CA ILE A 131 16.49 12.43 6.58
C ILE A 131 16.06 11.93 5.20
N ARG A 132 16.94 12.11 4.22
CA ARG A 132 16.74 11.65 2.84
C ARG A 132 17.66 10.47 2.54
N LEU A 133 17.15 9.51 1.78
CA LEU A 133 17.94 8.42 1.23
C LEU A 133 18.67 8.91 -0.02
N ARG A 134 19.95 8.59 -0.17
CA ARG A 134 20.67 8.80 -1.43
C ARG A 134 20.13 7.81 -2.45
N VAL A 135 19.64 8.34 -3.56
CA VAL A 135 19.08 7.57 -4.68
C VAL A 135 20.15 7.47 -5.78
N PRO A 136 20.27 6.30 -6.45
CA PRO A 136 21.22 6.11 -7.52
C PRO A 136 20.70 6.67 -8.85
N GLU A 137 21.62 6.94 -9.78
CA GLU A 137 21.31 7.24 -11.18
C GLU A 137 21.08 5.95 -11.97
N LEU A 138 20.05 5.19 -11.56
CA LEU A 138 19.70 3.90 -12.14
C LEU A 138 18.21 3.81 -12.47
N GLU A 139 17.91 3.01 -13.48
CA GLU A 139 16.56 2.58 -13.81
C GLU A 139 16.20 1.32 -13.04
N TYR A 140 15.03 1.34 -12.40
CA TYR A 140 14.41 0.19 -11.76
C TYR A 140 13.20 -0.23 -12.58
N HIS A 141 13.00 -1.54 -12.69
CA HIS A 141 11.85 -2.10 -13.38
C HIS A 141 11.29 -3.30 -12.63
N PHE A 142 10.02 -3.61 -12.88
CA PHE A 142 9.39 -4.85 -12.45
C PHE A 142 8.24 -5.20 -13.39
N CYS A 143 7.85 -6.47 -13.36
CA CYS A 143 6.65 -6.94 -14.04
C CYS A 143 5.50 -7.00 -13.03
N ASP A 144 4.55 -6.08 -13.15
CA ASP A 144 3.30 -6.14 -12.42
C ASP A 144 2.38 -7.21 -13.02
N ARG A 145 1.75 -8.02 -12.15
CA ARG A 145 0.89 -9.13 -12.58
C ARG A 145 -0.38 -8.68 -13.33
N VAL A 146 -0.78 -7.40 -13.22
CA VAL A 146 -1.93 -6.81 -13.93
C VAL A 146 -1.51 -5.68 -14.87
N GLN A 147 -0.72 -4.72 -14.38
CA GLN A 147 -0.35 -3.51 -15.13
C GLN A 147 0.80 -3.77 -16.13
N GLY A 148 1.43 -4.95 -16.09
CA GLY A 148 2.52 -5.33 -16.98
C GLY A 148 3.85 -4.69 -16.57
N GLU A 149 4.74 -4.51 -17.54
CA GLU A 149 6.06 -3.97 -17.27
C GLU A 149 6.00 -2.48 -16.89
N PHE A 150 6.63 -2.14 -15.77
CA PHE A 150 6.79 -0.77 -15.31
C PHE A 150 8.27 -0.45 -15.11
N ARG A 151 8.71 0.73 -15.55
CA ARG A 151 10.09 1.21 -15.44
C ARG A 151 10.12 2.65 -14.93
N GLN A 152 11.12 2.98 -14.12
CA GLN A 152 11.34 4.34 -13.62
C GLN A 152 12.82 4.58 -13.34
N HIS A 153 13.35 5.70 -13.82
CA HIS A 153 14.69 6.16 -13.51
C HIS A 153 14.70 6.97 -12.21
N LEU A 154 15.16 6.37 -11.11
CA LEU A 154 14.98 6.96 -9.78
C LEU A 154 15.66 8.32 -9.61
N GLY A 155 16.92 8.47 -10.06
CA GLY A 155 17.64 9.75 -9.93
C GLY A 155 16.98 10.92 -10.67
N ARG A 156 16.30 10.65 -11.79
CA ARG A 156 15.71 11.66 -12.68
C ARG A 156 14.25 11.95 -12.37
N GLU A 157 13.49 10.94 -11.97
CA GLU A 157 12.03 11.03 -11.83
C GLU A 157 11.57 11.11 -10.37
N VAL A 158 12.43 10.74 -9.42
CA VAL A 158 12.11 10.71 -7.99
C VAL A 158 13.04 11.62 -7.18
N GLY A 159 14.35 11.47 -7.40
CA GLY A 159 15.39 12.10 -6.58
C GLY A 159 15.45 11.52 -5.17
N ASP A 160 16.35 12.08 -4.35
CA ASP A 160 16.58 11.62 -2.97
C ASP A 160 15.34 11.82 -2.09
N PHE A 161 14.58 10.74 -1.87
CA PHE A 161 13.32 10.80 -1.14
C PHE A 161 13.50 10.74 0.39
N VAL A 162 12.53 11.30 1.10
CA VAL A 162 12.53 11.35 2.57
C VAL A 162 12.22 9.97 3.16
N ILE A 163 13.02 9.54 4.14
CA ILE A 163 12.78 8.34 4.95
C ILE A 163 12.37 8.67 6.40
N ARG A 164 12.73 9.86 6.89
CA ARG A 164 12.23 10.45 8.14
C ARG A 164 11.95 11.93 7.93
N ARG A 165 10.74 12.38 8.22
CA ARG A 165 10.34 13.79 8.10
C ARG A 165 11.02 14.63 9.18
N ARG A 166 11.04 15.95 8.98
CA ARG A 166 11.61 16.93 9.94
C ARG A 166 10.86 16.92 11.29
N ASP A 167 9.56 16.63 11.27
CA ASP A 167 8.71 16.47 12.46
C ASP A 167 8.87 15.11 13.15
N GLY A 168 9.82 14.27 12.70
CA GLY A 168 10.15 12.99 13.32
C GLY A 168 9.37 11.79 12.78
N LEU A 169 8.31 12.00 12.00
CA LEU A 169 7.49 10.91 11.46
C LEU A 169 8.22 10.12 10.36
N TYR A 170 8.09 8.79 10.37
CA TYR A 170 8.71 7.92 9.38
C TYR A 170 7.94 7.93 8.07
N ALA A 171 8.67 7.89 6.95
CA ALA A 171 8.03 7.86 5.64
C ALA A 171 7.48 6.47 5.33
N TYR A 172 6.31 6.43 4.68
CA TYR A 172 5.68 5.21 4.17
C TYR A 172 6.66 4.27 3.45
N GLN A 173 7.51 4.82 2.57
CA GLN A 173 8.47 4.03 1.78
C GLN A 173 9.44 3.22 2.65
N LEU A 174 9.85 3.77 3.80
CA LEU A 174 10.73 3.09 4.75
C LEU A 174 9.99 2.00 5.51
N ALA A 175 8.87 2.37 6.13
CA ALA A 175 8.14 1.50 7.03
C ALA A 175 7.56 0.28 6.29
N VAL A 176 6.96 0.48 5.12
CA VAL A 176 6.34 -0.61 4.34
C VAL A 176 7.36 -1.66 3.93
N VAL A 177 8.57 -1.25 3.52
CA VAL A 177 9.63 -2.18 3.10
C VAL A 177 10.14 -2.99 4.28
N LEU A 178 10.38 -2.34 5.42
CA LEU A 178 10.88 -3.04 6.59
C LEU A 178 9.84 -4.01 7.16
N ASP A 179 8.58 -3.60 7.21
CA ASP A 179 7.51 -4.44 7.78
C ASP A 179 7.10 -5.57 6.85
N ASP A 180 7.04 -5.33 5.54
CA ASP A 180 6.76 -6.40 4.57
C ASP A 180 7.87 -7.48 4.64
N ALA A 181 9.14 -7.08 4.75
CA ALA A 181 10.24 -8.03 4.92
C ALA A 181 10.19 -8.76 6.28
N TRP A 182 9.89 -8.05 7.37
CA TRP A 182 9.77 -8.64 8.70
C TRP A 182 8.60 -9.63 8.81
N GLN A 183 7.46 -9.33 8.19
CA GLN A 183 6.31 -10.23 8.11
C GLN A 183 6.47 -11.36 7.07
N GLY A 184 7.57 -11.34 6.30
CA GLY A 184 7.83 -12.34 5.26
C GLY A 184 6.89 -12.26 4.06
N ILE A 185 6.32 -11.08 3.78
CA ILE A 185 5.42 -10.86 2.65
C ILE A 185 6.10 -11.26 1.35
N THR A 186 5.46 -12.14 0.58
CA THR A 186 5.93 -12.63 -0.71
C THR A 186 5.21 -11.96 -1.87
N ASP A 187 4.00 -11.47 -1.64
CA ASP A 187 3.10 -10.95 -2.66
C ASP A 187 2.38 -9.70 -2.15
N ILE A 188 2.58 -8.59 -2.87
CA ILE A 188 1.94 -7.30 -2.57
C ILE A 188 0.86 -7.05 -3.62
N VAL A 189 -0.39 -7.17 -3.17
CA VAL A 189 -1.58 -6.81 -3.93
C VAL A 189 -2.14 -5.51 -3.35
N ARG A 190 -2.15 -4.42 -4.11
CA ARG A 190 -2.57 -3.07 -3.64
C ARG A 190 -3.12 -2.22 -4.78
N GLY A 191 -3.61 -1.01 -4.47
CA GLY A 191 -4.13 -0.08 -5.48
C GLY A 191 -3.03 0.49 -6.39
N ALA A 192 -3.37 0.74 -7.66
CA ALA A 192 -2.47 1.30 -8.68
C ALA A 192 -2.03 2.75 -8.40
N ASP A 193 -2.62 3.42 -7.42
CA ASP A 193 -2.12 4.69 -6.90
C ASP A 193 -0.73 4.57 -6.23
N LEU A 194 -0.30 3.35 -5.90
CA LEU A 194 1.02 3.06 -5.34
C LEU A 194 1.99 2.42 -6.36
N LEU A 195 1.60 2.35 -7.64
CA LEU A 195 2.43 1.74 -8.69
C LEU A 195 3.80 2.44 -8.80
N ASP A 196 3.79 3.78 -8.79
CA ASP A 196 4.95 4.66 -8.84
C ASP A 196 5.86 4.59 -7.59
N SER A 197 5.39 3.96 -6.52
CA SER A 197 6.12 3.77 -5.27
C SER A 197 6.97 2.51 -5.30
N THR A 198 6.63 1.57 -6.17
CA THR A 198 7.29 0.26 -6.25
C THR A 198 8.78 0.38 -6.58
N PRO A 199 9.25 1.16 -7.58
CA PRO A 199 10.68 1.27 -7.86
C PRO A 199 11.52 1.80 -6.68
N ARG A 200 10.99 2.76 -5.92
CA ARG A 200 11.63 3.27 -4.68
C ARG A 200 11.77 2.17 -3.63
N GLN A 201 10.74 1.34 -3.51
CA GLN A 201 10.70 0.22 -2.56
C GLN A 201 11.64 -0.91 -2.98
N LEU A 202 11.72 -1.21 -4.28
CA LEU A 202 12.68 -2.18 -4.84
C LEU A 202 14.12 -1.74 -4.58
N TYR A 203 14.44 -0.45 -4.79
CA TYR A 203 15.75 0.10 -4.43
C TYR A 203 16.04 -0.07 -2.95
N LEU A 204 15.10 0.29 -2.07
CA LEU A 204 15.31 0.14 -0.63
C LEU A 204 15.45 -1.34 -0.23
N GLN A 205 14.72 -2.27 -0.86
CA GLN A 205 14.88 -3.70 -0.64
C GLN A 205 16.27 -4.18 -1.08
N GLU A 206 16.73 -3.79 -2.26
CA GLU A 206 18.08 -4.11 -2.77
C GLU A 206 19.17 -3.57 -1.83
N LEU A 207 19.06 -2.30 -1.44
CA LEU A 207 20.01 -1.64 -0.54
C LEU A 207 20.14 -2.36 0.80
N LEU A 208 19.05 -3.00 1.25
CA LEU A 208 18.98 -3.72 2.53
C LEU A 208 19.22 -5.22 2.40
N GLY A 209 19.47 -5.73 1.18
CA GLY A 209 19.62 -7.16 0.92
C GLY A 209 18.35 -7.98 1.18
N LEU A 210 17.19 -7.34 1.07
CA LEU A 210 15.88 -7.96 1.31
C LEU A 210 15.37 -8.66 0.05
N ARG A 211 14.51 -9.68 0.26
CA ARG A 211 13.80 -10.32 -0.85
C ARG A 211 12.79 -9.34 -1.45
N GLN A 212 12.69 -9.36 -2.77
CA GLN A 212 11.70 -8.57 -3.50
C GLN A 212 10.42 -9.40 -3.70
N PRO A 213 9.25 -8.92 -3.27
CA PRO A 213 7.99 -9.62 -3.45
C PRO A 213 7.50 -9.49 -4.90
N ARG A 214 6.49 -10.30 -5.24
CA ARG A 214 5.73 -10.14 -6.49
C ARG A 214 4.67 -9.05 -6.30
N TYR A 215 4.41 -8.28 -7.35
CA TYR A 215 3.49 -7.15 -7.28
C TYR A 215 2.27 -7.33 -8.18
N LEU A 216 1.11 -6.90 -7.67
CA LEU A 216 -0.14 -6.79 -8.42
C LEU A 216 -0.81 -5.48 -8.02
N HIS A 217 -1.03 -4.59 -9.00
CA HIS A 217 -1.70 -3.33 -8.77
C HIS A 217 -3.12 -3.33 -9.36
N VAL A 218 -4.14 -3.26 -8.49
CA VAL A 218 -5.55 -3.20 -8.91
C VAL A 218 -5.95 -1.77 -9.32
N PRO A 219 -6.86 -1.60 -10.29
CA PRO A 219 -7.33 -0.29 -10.70
C PRO A 219 -7.88 0.52 -9.53
N LEU A 220 -7.54 1.80 -9.48
CA LEU A 220 -8.17 2.72 -8.56
C LEU A 220 -9.58 3.08 -9.04
N ILE A 221 -10.57 2.90 -8.18
CA ILE A 221 -11.93 3.32 -8.50
C ILE A 221 -12.01 4.85 -8.45
N ILE A 222 -12.48 5.46 -9.52
CA ILE A 222 -12.65 6.92 -9.65
C ILE A 222 -14.13 7.28 -9.83
N GLN A 223 -14.53 8.41 -9.26
CA GLN A 223 -15.85 8.99 -9.45
C GLN A 223 -16.02 9.54 -10.88
N PRO A 224 -17.26 9.75 -11.36
CA PRO A 224 -17.52 10.28 -12.71
C PRO A 224 -16.89 11.66 -12.99
N ASP A 225 -16.61 12.46 -11.96
CA ASP A 225 -15.93 13.75 -12.04
C ASP A 225 -14.39 13.63 -12.13
N GLY A 226 -13.87 12.39 -12.17
CA GLY A 226 -12.43 12.10 -12.26
C GLY A 226 -11.70 12.11 -10.92
N HIS A 227 -12.38 12.42 -9.81
CA HIS A 227 -11.78 12.34 -8.48
C HIS A 227 -11.65 10.89 -8.01
N LYS A 228 -10.59 10.61 -7.26
CA LYS A 228 -10.39 9.29 -6.62
C LYS A 228 -11.58 9.02 -5.70
N LEU A 229 -12.13 7.81 -5.76
CA LEU A 229 -13.21 7.39 -4.86
C LEU A 229 -12.59 7.07 -3.48
N GLY A 230 -12.21 8.12 -2.74
CA GLY A 230 -11.61 8.01 -1.41
C GLY A 230 -11.00 9.31 -0.89
N LYS A 231 -11.29 9.59 0.40
CA LYS A 231 -10.83 10.69 1.27
C LYS A 231 -11.47 12.07 1.11
N SER A 232 -12.80 12.17 1.10
CA SER A 232 -13.38 13.30 1.84
C SER A 232 -13.33 12.93 3.33
N TYR A 233 -13.00 13.90 4.20
CA TYR A 233 -12.77 13.71 5.65
C TYR A 233 -14.03 13.26 6.43
N ARG A 234 -15.07 12.74 5.75
CA ARG A 234 -16.42 12.50 6.33
C ARG A 234 -17.22 11.39 5.62
N SER A 235 -16.62 10.61 4.71
CA SER A 235 -17.36 9.46 4.15
C SER A 235 -17.72 8.49 5.27
N PRO A 236 -18.98 8.06 5.42
CA PRO A 236 -19.34 7.10 6.45
C PRO A 236 -18.63 5.75 6.21
N PRO A 237 -18.48 4.91 7.24
CA PRO A 237 -18.03 3.53 7.07
C PRO A 237 -18.89 2.78 6.06
N LEU A 238 -18.32 1.76 5.43
CA LEU A 238 -19.10 0.86 4.60
C LEU A 238 -20.26 0.24 5.40
N PRO A 239 -21.50 0.32 4.89
CA PRO A 239 -22.67 -0.19 5.61
C PRO A 239 -22.60 -1.71 5.79
N ALA A 240 -22.90 -2.17 7.01
CA ALA A 240 -22.85 -3.59 7.39
C ALA A 240 -23.89 -4.43 6.63
N ASP A 241 -25.09 -3.90 6.47
CA ASP A 241 -26.22 -4.53 5.78
C ASP A 241 -26.03 -4.65 4.26
N GLN A 242 -25.05 -3.94 3.70
CA GLN A 242 -24.71 -4.00 2.26
C GLN A 242 -23.47 -4.87 1.97
N ALA A 243 -22.93 -5.59 2.96
CA ALA A 243 -21.70 -6.35 2.78
C ALA A 243 -21.73 -7.31 1.57
N PRO A 244 -22.76 -8.15 1.37
CA PRO A 244 -22.80 -9.03 0.20
C PRO A 244 -22.88 -8.27 -1.13
N ALA A 245 -23.74 -7.25 -1.21
CA ALA A 245 -23.91 -6.45 -2.42
C ALA A 245 -22.61 -5.73 -2.83
N LEU A 246 -21.89 -5.17 -1.85
CA LEU A 246 -20.63 -4.47 -2.10
C LEU A 246 -19.48 -5.43 -2.42
N LEU A 247 -19.44 -6.64 -1.84
CA LEU A 247 -18.49 -7.67 -2.22
C LEU A 247 -18.73 -8.17 -3.66
N LEU A 248 -19.99 -8.43 -4.03
CA LEU A 248 -20.35 -8.82 -5.39
C LEU A 248 -19.97 -7.72 -6.39
N ARG A 249 -20.23 -6.45 -6.05
CA ARG A 249 -19.81 -5.30 -6.85
C ARG A 249 -18.28 -5.20 -6.97
N ALA A 250 -17.54 -5.48 -5.89
CA ALA A 250 -16.08 -5.47 -5.90
C ALA A 250 -15.49 -6.64 -6.74
N LEU A 251 -16.10 -7.83 -6.71
CA LEU A 251 -15.75 -8.94 -7.61
C LEU A 251 -15.89 -8.52 -9.08
N ARG A 252 -17.00 -7.88 -9.44
CA ARG A 252 -17.23 -7.35 -10.80
C ARG A 252 -16.23 -6.26 -11.18
N ALA A 253 -15.89 -5.36 -10.23
CA ALA A 253 -14.85 -4.35 -10.44
C ALA A 253 -13.47 -4.96 -10.73
N LEU A 254 -13.18 -6.12 -10.14
CA LEU A 254 -11.99 -6.92 -10.40
C LEU A 254 -12.11 -7.80 -11.66
N GLY A 255 -13.14 -7.61 -12.48
CA GLY A 255 -13.37 -8.35 -13.72
C GLY A 255 -13.78 -9.82 -13.53
N GLN A 256 -14.11 -10.23 -12.32
CA GLN A 256 -14.53 -11.61 -12.05
C GLN A 256 -15.93 -11.84 -12.65
N GLN A 257 -16.14 -12.99 -13.30
CA GLN A 257 -17.44 -13.32 -13.90
C GLN A 257 -18.32 -13.96 -12.84
N THR A 258 -19.14 -13.15 -12.19
CA THR A 258 -20.04 -13.58 -11.11
C THR A 258 -21.35 -14.14 -11.70
N PRO A 259 -21.69 -15.42 -11.50
CA PRO A 259 -22.98 -15.97 -11.91
C PRO A 259 -24.16 -15.29 -11.20
N ASP A 260 -25.34 -15.31 -11.81
CA ASP A 260 -26.55 -14.65 -11.28
C ASP A 260 -26.99 -15.25 -9.93
N GLU A 261 -26.69 -16.53 -9.69
CA GLU A 261 -27.00 -17.24 -8.45
C GLU A 261 -26.31 -16.62 -7.21
N LEU A 262 -25.22 -15.85 -7.42
CA LEU A 262 -24.52 -15.16 -6.34
C LEU A 262 -25.26 -13.91 -5.85
N ALA A 263 -26.31 -13.44 -6.53
CA ALA A 263 -27.05 -12.24 -6.14
C ALA A 263 -27.69 -12.36 -4.75
N GLY A 264 -28.01 -13.58 -4.29
CA GLY A 264 -28.55 -13.86 -2.96
C GLY A 264 -27.53 -14.45 -1.97
N ALA A 265 -26.26 -14.57 -2.35
CA ALA A 265 -25.23 -15.19 -1.51
C ALA A 265 -24.86 -14.29 -0.33
N SER A 266 -24.49 -14.90 0.79
CA SER A 266 -23.89 -14.22 1.93
C SER A 266 -22.47 -13.74 1.63
N ALA A 267 -21.96 -12.81 2.44
CA ALA A 267 -20.58 -12.31 2.32
C ALA A 267 -19.55 -13.45 2.35
N ARG A 268 -19.74 -14.45 3.23
CA ARG A 268 -18.85 -15.61 3.34
C ARG A 268 -18.90 -16.49 2.10
N GLU A 269 -20.08 -16.73 1.53
CA GLU A 269 -20.23 -17.49 0.29
C GLU A 269 -19.57 -16.78 -0.90
N LEU A 270 -19.67 -15.45 -0.98
CA LEU A 270 -19.01 -14.64 -2.00
C LEU A 270 -17.48 -14.70 -1.88
N LEU A 271 -16.93 -14.62 -0.66
CA LEU A 271 -15.50 -14.76 -0.43
C LEU A 271 -15.00 -16.17 -0.76
N ALA A 272 -15.76 -17.21 -0.39
CA ALA A 272 -15.43 -18.59 -0.71
C ALA A 272 -15.46 -18.85 -2.23
N TRP A 273 -16.51 -18.40 -2.91
CA TRP A 273 -16.62 -18.48 -4.36
C TRP A 273 -15.49 -17.71 -5.04
N GLY A 274 -15.23 -16.47 -4.61
CA GLY A 274 -14.19 -15.62 -5.18
C GLY A 274 -12.79 -16.20 -4.98
N SER A 275 -12.53 -16.87 -3.85
CA SER A 275 -11.25 -17.55 -3.61
C SER A 275 -11.08 -18.76 -4.54
N ALA A 276 -12.15 -19.54 -4.75
CA ALA A 276 -12.12 -20.72 -5.61
C ALA A 276 -12.06 -20.40 -7.12
N ASN A 277 -12.55 -19.22 -7.52
CA ASN A 277 -12.66 -18.80 -8.93
C ASN A 277 -11.78 -17.58 -9.26
N TRP A 278 -10.82 -17.26 -8.39
CA TRP A 278 -9.96 -16.09 -8.57
C TRP A 278 -9.13 -16.20 -9.84
N ASP A 279 -9.27 -15.20 -10.70
CA ASP A 279 -8.44 -15.05 -11.89
C ASP A 279 -7.95 -13.61 -12.01
N ALA A 280 -6.71 -13.38 -11.57
CA ALA A 280 -6.05 -12.08 -11.63
C ALA A 280 -5.90 -11.56 -13.07
N THR A 281 -5.91 -12.43 -14.09
CA THR A 281 -5.76 -12.00 -15.49
C THR A 281 -6.98 -11.26 -16.03
N ARG A 282 -8.12 -11.36 -15.34
CA ARG A 282 -9.37 -10.66 -15.66
C ARG A 282 -9.45 -9.25 -15.11
N ILE A 283 -8.57 -8.90 -14.18
CA ILE A 283 -8.54 -7.55 -13.62
C ILE A 283 -8.24 -6.57 -14.75
N PRO A 284 -9.01 -5.47 -14.90
CA PRO A 284 -8.77 -4.50 -15.95
C PRO A 284 -7.33 -3.99 -15.95
N ARG A 285 -6.66 -4.04 -17.10
CA ARG A 285 -5.29 -3.51 -17.30
C ARG A 285 -5.32 -2.00 -17.49
N SER A 286 -5.78 -1.30 -16.46
CA SER A 286 -5.87 0.15 -16.39
C SER A 286 -5.52 0.60 -14.96
N PRO A 287 -4.79 1.72 -14.78
CA PRO A 287 -4.54 2.27 -13.45
C PRO A 287 -5.81 2.77 -12.75
N THR A 288 -6.84 3.12 -13.51
CA THR A 288 -8.11 3.64 -12.97
C THR A 288 -9.32 2.96 -13.61
N LEU A 289 -10.41 2.86 -12.86
CA LEU A 289 -11.69 2.32 -13.30
C LEU A 289 -12.81 3.25 -12.87
N ALA A 290 -13.62 3.73 -13.81
CA ALA A 290 -14.69 4.65 -13.47
C ALA A 290 -15.84 3.93 -12.76
N GLU A 291 -16.34 4.50 -11.68
CA GLU A 291 -17.43 3.92 -10.91
C GLU A 291 -18.68 3.67 -11.78
N ALA A 292 -18.95 4.53 -12.75
CA ALA A 292 -20.06 4.40 -13.69
C ALA A 292 -19.95 3.16 -14.61
N GLN A 293 -18.77 2.55 -14.72
CA GLN A 293 -18.54 1.31 -15.47
C GLN A 293 -18.83 0.05 -14.63
N LEU A 294 -19.01 0.21 -13.31
CA LEU A 294 -19.35 -0.87 -12.39
C LEU A 294 -20.86 -1.06 -12.36
N ARG A 295 -21.38 -1.88 -13.29
CA ARG A 295 -22.79 -2.29 -13.32
C ARG A 295 -23.04 -3.57 -12.53
#